data_AF-A0A3B5BL85-F1
#
_entry.id   AF-A0A3B5BL85-F1
#
_cell.length_a   1.000
_cell.length_b   1.000
_cell.length_c   1.000
_cell.angle_alpha   90.00
_cell.angle_beta   90.00
_cell.angle_gamma   90.00
#
_symmetry.space_group_name_H-M   'P 1'
#
loop_
_entity.id
_entity.type
_entity.pdbx_description
1 polymer ?
#
loop_
_entity_poly.entity_id
_entity_poly.type
_entity_poly.pdbx_seq_one_letter_code
_entity_poly.pdbx_strand_id
1 'polypeptide(L)'
;LENSVGEFREGRFSVVTVCRDVETSQVFAAKITPYQAEQRQLVLREYQLLKRLHHPHLVQLHTALITPCYMVLVEELCPGKELLYSLAAR
;
A
#
# COMPACT_ATOMS: atom_id res chain seq x y z
N LEU A 1 -12.66 4.01 -6.30
CA LEU A 1 -11.34 3.73 -6.91
C LEU A 1 -11.25 4.24 -8.36
N GLU A 2 -12.03 5.27 -8.74
CA GLU A 2 -12.16 5.72 -10.14
C GLU A 2 -11.11 6.75 -10.60
N ASN A 3 -10.09 7.06 -9.79
CA ASN A 3 -9.09 8.09 -10.10
C ASN A 3 -7.64 7.62 -9.84
N SER A 4 -7.23 6.48 -10.39
CA SER A 4 -5.82 6.07 -10.41
C SER A 4 -5.07 6.84 -11.51
N VAL A 5 -4.42 7.95 -11.14
CA VAL A 5 -3.57 8.76 -12.02
C VAL A 5 -2.14 8.61 -11.52
N GLY A 6 -1.46 7.52 -11.88
CA GLY A 6 -0.08 7.29 -11.43
C GLY A 6 0.56 6.01 -11.96
N GLU A 7 1.89 5.99 -11.90
CA GLU A 7 2.74 4.84 -12.26
C GLU A 7 2.37 3.62 -11.40
N PHE A 8 2.20 2.47 -12.06
CA PHE A 8 1.97 1.19 -11.38
C PHE A 8 3.31 0.53 -11.08
N ARG A 9 3.46 0.03 -9.86
CA ARG A 9 4.61 -0.77 -9.42
C ARG A 9 4.14 -2.16 -9.06
N GLU A 10 4.60 -3.14 -9.83
CA GLU A 10 4.30 -4.55 -9.56
C GLU A 10 5.33 -5.11 -8.58
N GLY A 11 4.88 -5.43 -7.37
CA GLY A 11 5.60 -6.26 -6.43
C GLY A 11 5.28 -7.74 -6.68
N ARG A 12 6.03 -8.64 -6.03
CA ARG A 12 5.83 -10.10 -6.17
C ARG A 12 4.41 -10.56 -5.83
N PHE A 13 3.73 -9.88 -4.91
CA PHE A 13 2.44 -10.30 -4.35
C PHE A 13 1.38 -9.20 -4.33
N SER A 14 1.72 -8.00 -4.79
CA SER A 14 0.84 -6.82 -4.72
C SER A 14 1.15 -5.87 -5.84
N VAL A 15 0.16 -5.11 -6.27
CA VAL A 15 0.37 -3.95 -7.14
C VAL A 15 0.24 -2.69 -6.29
N VAL A 16 1.18 -1.77 -6.44
CA VAL A 16 1.13 -0.45 -5.81
C VAL A 16 0.85 0.58 -6.88
N THR A 17 -0.11 1.47 -6.62
CA THR A 17 -0.43 2.61 -7.50
C THR A 17 -0.58 3.87 -6.66
N VAL A 18 -0.45 5.03 -7.30
CA VAL A 18 -0.71 6.32 -6.65
C VAL A 18 -2.21 6.61 -6.75
N CYS A 19 -2.81 7.05 -5.63
CA CYS A 19 -4.19 7.50 -5.59
C CYS A 19 -4.30 8.88 -4.93
N ARG A 20 -5.43 9.54 -5.18
CA ARG A 20 -5.76 10.84 -4.59
C ARG A 20 -7.11 10.76 -3.91
N ASP A 21 -7.17 11.25 -2.68
CA ASP A 21 -8.43 11.48 -1.99
C ASP A 21 -9.18 12.64 -2.67
N VAL A 22 -10.43 12.40 -3.05
CA VAL A 22 -11.20 13.32 -3.89
C VAL A 22 -11.63 14.57 -3.11
N GLU A 23 -11.87 14.44 -1.81
CA GLU A 23 -12.36 15.54 -0.98
C GLU A 23 -11.22 16.46 -0.55
N THR A 24 -10.09 15.88 -0.14
CA THR A 24 -8.94 16.60 0.42
C THR A 24 -7.84 16.90 -0.61
N SER A 25 -7.90 16.27 -1.79
CA SER A 25 -6.83 16.28 -2.80
C SER A 25 -5.48 15.71 -2.34
N GLN A 26 -5.42 15.09 -1.15
CA GLN A 26 -4.21 14.47 -0.63
C GLN A 26 -3.82 13.23 -1.45
N VAL A 27 -2.52 13.04 -1.67
CA VAL A 27 -1.98 11.96 -2.51
C VAL A 27 -1.41 10.85 -1.61
N PHE A 28 -1.67 9.59 -1.99
CA PHE A 28 -1.34 8.39 -1.23
C PHE A 28 -0.81 7.28 -2.15
N ALA A 29 -0.25 6.24 -1.52
CA ALA A 29 0.02 4.97 -2.17
C ALA A 29 -1.12 3.98 -1.86
N ALA A 30 -1.64 3.30 -2.87
CA ALA A 30 -2.61 2.22 -2.73
C ALA A 30 -1.92 0.89 -3.05
N LYS A 31 -1.74 0.05 -2.02
CA LYS A 31 -1.23 -1.32 -2.16
C LYS A 31 -2.40 -2.29 -2.27
N ILE A 32 -2.52 -2.92 -3.43
CA ILE A 32 -3.59 -3.85 -3.78
C ILE A 32 -3.03 -5.27 -3.72
N THR A 33 -3.55 -6.08 -2.80
CA THR A 33 -3.07 -7.45 -2.56
C THR A 33 -4.24 -8.43 -2.71
N PRO A 34 -4.06 -9.56 -3.44
CA PRO A 34 -5.08 -10.61 -3.50
C PRO A 34 -5.48 -11.11 -2.11
N TYR A 35 -6.78 -11.30 -1.88
CA TYR A 35 -7.35 -11.70 -0.60
C TYR A 35 -7.91 -13.13 -0.62
N GLN A 36 -7.10 -14.04 -1.17
CA GLN A 36 -7.42 -15.47 -1.33
C GLN A 36 -7.17 -16.25 -0.05
N ALA A 37 -7.81 -17.42 0.11
CA ALA A 37 -7.80 -18.18 1.36
C ALA A 37 -6.38 -18.53 1.85
N GLU A 38 -5.48 -18.84 0.93
CA GLU A 38 -4.11 -19.29 1.17
C GLU A 38 -3.24 -18.17 1.76
N GLN A 39 -3.47 -16.93 1.33
CA GLN A 39 -2.65 -15.77 1.71
C GLN A 39 -3.37 -14.83 2.68
N ARG A 40 -4.67 -15.04 2.93
CA ARG A 40 -5.54 -14.17 3.73
C ARG A 40 -4.93 -13.80 5.08
N GLN A 41 -4.35 -14.76 5.79
CA GLN A 41 -3.75 -14.52 7.11
C GLN A 41 -2.52 -13.62 7.03
N LEU A 42 -1.69 -13.75 5.99
CA LEU A 42 -0.54 -12.88 5.77
C LEU A 42 -1.00 -11.44 5.46
N VAL A 43 -2.00 -11.30 4.61
CA VAL A 43 -2.58 -10.01 4.22
C VAL A 43 -3.24 -9.30 5.42
N LEU A 44 -4.01 -10.05 6.23
CA LEU A 44 -4.58 -9.52 7.47
C LEU A 44 -3.52 -9.12 8.49
N ARG A 45 -2.44 -9.89 8.61
CA ARG A 45 -1.35 -9.58 9.53
C ARG A 45 -0.68 -8.27 9.15
N GLU A 46 -0.45 -8.03 7.86
CA GLU A 46 0.10 -6.77 7.36
C GLU A 46 -0.79 -5.58 7.76
N TYR A 47 -2.10 -5.67 7.49
CA TYR A 47 -3.08 -4.67 7.94
C TYR A 47 -3.00 -4.42 9.45
N GLN A 48 -3.01 -5.49 10.26
CA GLN A 48 -3.00 -5.38 11.72
C GLN A 48 -1.71 -4.73 12.25
N LEU A 49 -0.57 -4.99 11.61
CA LEU A 49 0.69 -4.34 11.96
C LEU A 49 0.64 -2.86 11.63
N LEU A 50 0.32 -2.50 10.39
CA LEU A 50 0.27 -1.11 9.94
C LEU A 50 -0.74 -0.27 10.72
N LYS A 51 -1.90 -0.85 11.08
CA LYS A 51 -2.90 -0.19 11.93
C LYS A 51 -2.37 0.20 13.32
N ARG A 52 -1.38 -0.53 13.85
CA ARG A 52 -0.82 -0.29 15.19
C ARG A 52 0.41 0.60 15.16
N LEU A 53 1.06 0.75 14.00
CA LEU A 53 2.29 1.50 13.84
C LEU A 53 1.97 2.97 13.58
N HIS A 54 2.43 3.84 14.48
CA HIS A 54 2.36 5.30 14.32
C HIS A 54 3.74 5.86 14.68
N HIS A 55 4.59 6.06 13.67
CA HIS A 55 5.95 6.54 13.87
C HIS A 55 6.42 7.37 12.66
N PRO A 56 7.12 8.50 12.85
CA PRO A 56 7.56 9.40 11.76
C PRO A 56 8.59 8.81 10.78
N HIS A 57 9.00 7.55 10.98
CA HIS A 57 9.98 6.85 10.13
C HIS A 57 9.43 5.55 9.56
N LEU A 58 8.13 5.31 9.74
CA LEU A 58 7.42 4.18 9.16
C LEU A 58 6.26 4.74 8.33
N VAL A 59 5.94 4.04 7.25
CA VAL A 59 4.77 4.38 6.45
C VAL A 59 3.51 4.29 7.31
N GLN A 60 2.65 5.29 7.21
CA GLN A 60 1.40 5.35 7.96
C GLN A 60 0.25 4.83 7.13
N LEU A 61 -0.61 4.02 7.75
CA LEU A 61 -1.87 3.58 7.15
C LEU A 61 -2.91 4.69 7.28
N HIS A 62 -3.38 5.21 6.15
CA HIS A 62 -4.49 6.18 6.11
C HIS A 62 -5.84 5.46 6.23
N THR A 63 -6.08 4.44 5.40
CA THR A 63 -7.29 3.62 5.46
C THR A 63 -7.06 2.24 4.82
N ALA A 64 -8.01 1.33 5.02
CA ALA A 64 -7.99 0.01 4.40
C ALA A 64 -9.38 -0.36 3.88
N LEU A 65 -9.41 -1.01 2.71
CA LEU A 65 -10.62 -1.55 2.10
C LEU A 65 -10.44 -3.05 1.91
N ILE A 66 -11.46 -3.83 2.28
CA ILE A 66 -11.48 -5.27 2.06
C ILE A 66 -12.65 -5.59 1.14
N THR A 67 -12.36 -6.33 0.08
CA THR A 67 -13.33 -6.92 -0.83
C THR A 67 -13.21 -8.44 -0.78
N PRO A 68 -14.15 -9.22 -1.36
CA PRO A 68 -14.01 -10.68 -1.41
C PRO A 68 -12.73 -11.18 -2.09
N CYS A 69 -12.17 -10.41 -3.04
CA CYS A 69 -11.04 -10.84 -3.86
C CYS A 69 -9.73 -10.10 -3.54
N TYR A 70 -9.79 -8.91 -2.95
CA TYR A 70 -8.63 -8.04 -2.72
C TYR A 70 -8.72 -7.27 -1.41
N MET A 71 -7.58 -7.00 -0.81
CA MET A 71 -7.40 -5.96 0.20
C MET A 71 -6.63 -4.80 -0.41
N VAL A 72 -7.07 -3.58 -0.11
CA VAL A 72 -6.40 -2.34 -0.49
C VAL A 72 -5.96 -1.63 0.78
N LEU A 73 -4.66 -1.40 0.93
CA LEU A 73 -4.10 -0.56 1.97
C LEU A 73 -3.77 0.80 1.35
N VAL A 74 -4.36 1.86 1.89
CA VAL A 74 -4.05 3.24 1.50
C VAL A 74 -3.07 3.79 2.52
N GLU A 75 -1.88 4.10 2.05
CA GLU A 75 -0.69 4.41 2.84
C GLU A 75 -0.12 5.78 2.47
N GLU A 76 0.62 6.39 3.38
CA GLU A 76 1.42 7.58 3.10
C GLU A 76 2.30 7.35 1.86
N LEU A 77 2.26 8.28 0.89
CA LEU A 77 3.14 8.21 -0.27
C LEU A 77 4.55 8.64 0.16
N CYS A 78 5.50 7.71 0.11
CA CYS A 78 6.92 8.00 0.38
C CYS A 78 7.66 8.35 -0.93
N PRO A 79 7.96 9.63 -1.21
CA PRO A 79 8.72 10.01 -2.39
C PRO A 79 10.19 9.63 -2.22
N GLY A 80 10.70 8.70 -3.03
CA GLY A 80 12.11 8.31 -2.98
C GLY A 80 12.40 7.01 -3.71
N LYS A 81 13.70 6.68 -3.85
CA LYS A 81 14.13 5.35 -4.31
C LYS A 81 13.89 4.34 -3.20
N GLU A 82 13.43 3.15 -3.57
CA GLU A 82 13.28 2.04 -2.62
C GLU A 82 14.63 1.72 -1.97
N LEU A 83 14.63 1.50 -0.66
CA LEU A 83 15.83 1.11 0.12
C LEU A 83 16.52 -0.12 -0.49
N LEU A 84 15.74 -1.06 -1.03
CA LEU A 84 16.23 -2.26 -1.69
C LEU A 84 17.09 -1.95 -2.91
N TYR A 85 16.72 -0.94 -3.71
CA TYR A 85 17.50 -0.49 -4.86
C TYR A 85 18.84 0.10 -4.40
N SER A 86 18.83 0.89 -3.32
CA SER A 86 20.05 1.44 -2.73
C SER A 86 20.98 0.37 -2.17
N LEU A 87 20.44 -0.75 -1.67
CA LEU A 87 21.22 -1.88 -1.15
C LEU A 87 21.73 -2.81 -2.26
N ALA A 88 20.99 -2.96 -3.36
CA ALA A 88 21.34 -3.81 -4.49
C ALA A 88 22.38 -3.20 -5.44
N ALA A 89 22.59 -1.88 -5.39
CA ALA A 89 23.53 -1.15 -6.26
C ALA A 89 25.01 -1.30 -5.84
N ARG A 90 25.43 -2.46 -5.30
CA ARG A 90 26.82 -2.76 -4.91
C ARG A 90 27.57 -3.56 -5.97
#